data_AF-A0A918XQY6-F1
#
_entry.id   AF-A0A918XQY6-F1
#
_cell.length_a   1.000
_cell.length_b   1.000
_cell.length_c   1.000
_cell.angle_alpha   90.00
_cell.angle_beta   90.00
_cell.angle_gamma   90.00
#
_symmetry.space_group_name_H-M   'P 1'
#
loop_
_entity.id
_entity.type
_entity.pdbx_description
1 polymer ?
#
loop_
_entity_poly.entity_id
_entity_poly.type
_entity_poly.pdbx_seq_one_letter_code
_entity_poly.pdbx_strand_id
1 'polypeptide(L)'
;MTFHSLRIATATLAAGCLLAWSASAGAQSIGTTVSGTVTVAGKQIPLPAGDFTVVDVALTSARVVKSGVETDRLDLGPIRKTTLAQIVDGRVGTVVEIAANLLPHHDGWGAPADCSRKDLYAAVSNYKSGWDVSCLYLKPLQAGGSDMPGGQAVARFAREHGAVASDFWILAGLRVADRSDVVDVRYHVDPAALGMPATAGGADLWSPAAIEGQPARLAIVKDVAAWAAQAAAPLSLGLRGRLEPAAAGYPPIAGAAAVDPDGVERARRADALQQLRAAGAISESEFDRQMAGIAGPAAVAGAAGWTYAQVAGWKAFTYRVVVTTINAGIDYVFIGRPFAAGVLVILQVVVNTTKFFFHEMMWQEMFGISPLQRDTPNIVEFGRIVTASSN
;
A
#
# COMPACT_ATOMS: atom_id res chain seq x y z
N MET A 1 9.30 -74.07 -33.52
CA MET A 1 10.02 -72.87 -33.03
C MET A 1 8.99 -71.93 -32.43
N THR A 2 8.90 -71.98 -31.11
CA THR A 2 7.94 -71.27 -30.25
C THR A 2 8.56 -69.94 -29.81
N PHE A 3 7.91 -68.80 -30.13
CA PHE A 3 8.25 -67.51 -29.52
C PHE A 3 7.01 -66.91 -28.86
N HIS A 4 7.26 -66.43 -27.64
CA HIS A 4 6.32 -66.06 -26.59
C HIS A 4 5.45 -64.84 -26.90
N SER A 5 4.22 -64.93 -26.41
CA SER A 5 3.23 -63.88 -26.28
C SER A 5 3.70 -62.74 -25.36
N LEU A 6 3.75 -61.51 -25.89
CA LEU A 6 3.95 -60.30 -25.09
C LEU A 6 2.57 -59.72 -24.73
N ARG A 7 2.18 -59.84 -23.45
CA ARG A 7 0.99 -59.18 -22.90
C ARG A 7 1.34 -57.74 -22.54
N ILE A 8 0.76 -56.78 -23.25
CA ILE A 8 0.79 -55.36 -22.89
C ILE A 8 -0.29 -55.13 -21.82
N ALA A 9 0.14 -54.82 -20.60
CA ALA A 9 -0.74 -54.36 -19.53
C ALA A 9 -1.05 -52.87 -19.74
N THR A 10 -2.27 -52.58 -20.20
CA THR A 10 -2.87 -51.24 -20.13
C THR A 10 -3.12 -50.88 -18.67
N ALA A 11 -2.27 -50.03 -18.09
CA ALA A 11 -2.49 -49.42 -16.79
C ALA A 11 -3.38 -48.17 -16.94
N THR A 12 -4.61 -48.30 -16.48
CA THR A 12 -5.60 -47.22 -16.31
C THR A 12 -5.12 -46.29 -15.20
N LEU A 13 -4.68 -45.08 -15.53
CA LEU A 13 -4.32 -44.03 -14.58
C LEU A 13 -5.06 -42.74 -14.97
N ALA A 14 -6.34 -42.70 -14.61
CA ALA A 14 -7.20 -41.53 -14.78
C ALA A 14 -8.23 -41.50 -13.65
N ALA A 15 -7.81 -41.12 -12.45
CA ALA A 15 -8.69 -40.60 -11.40
C ALA A 15 -7.84 -40.07 -10.24
N GLY A 16 -7.92 -38.77 -9.96
CA GLY A 16 -7.44 -38.22 -8.70
C GLY A 16 -6.47 -37.05 -8.83
N CYS A 17 -6.96 -35.92 -9.35
CA CYS A 17 -6.48 -34.59 -8.96
C CYS A 17 -7.44 -33.51 -9.47
N LEU A 18 -8.69 -33.55 -8.99
CA LEU A 18 -9.57 -32.39 -8.97
C LEU A 18 -9.85 -32.11 -7.49
N LEU A 19 -8.80 -31.71 -6.76
CA LEU A 19 -8.98 -31.13 -5.43
C LEU A 19 -9.46 -29.70 -5.64
N ALA A 20 -10.64 -29.45 -5.09
CA ALA A 20 -11.42 -28.24 -5.18
C ALA A 20 -10.61 -27.00 -4.77
N TRP A 21 -10.30 -26.14 -5.74
CA TRP A 21 -10.17 -24.71 -5.49
C TRP A 21 -11.57 -24.11 -5.41
N SER A 22 -12.25 -24.36 -4.30
CA SER A 22 -13.35 -23.50 -3.87
C SER A 22 -12.73 -22.26 -3.23
N ALA A 23 -12.08 -21.42 -4.03
CA ALA A 23 -11.81 -20.06 -3.61
C ALA A 23 -13.19 -19.38 -3.52
N SER A 24 -13.64 -19.11 -2.30
CA SER A 24 -14.85 -18.35 -1.99
C SER A 24 -14.68 -16.91 -2.50
N ALA A 25 -14.69 -16.72 -3.82
CA ALA A 25 -14.89 -15.43 -4.46
C ALA A 25 -16.38 -15.09 -4.37
N GLY A 26 -16.90 -15.02 -3.14
CA GLY A 26 -18.19 -14.40 -2.90
C GLY A 26 -18.04 -12.94 -3.28
N ALA A 27 -18.67 -12.52 -4.37
CA ALA A 27 -18.84 -11.10 -4.65
C ALA A 27 -19.39 -10.46 -3.38
N GLN A 28 -18.68 -9.47 -2.82
CA GLN A 28 -19.11 -8.83 -1.59
C GLN A 28 -20.45 -8.15 -1.85
N SER A 29 -21.52 -8.75 -1.33
CA SER A 29 -22.86 -8.19 -1.39
C SER A 29 -23.09 -7.30 -0.19
N ILE A 30 -23.89 -6.25 -0.39
CA ILE A 30 -24.39 -5.43 0.71
C ILE A 30 -25.14 -6.34 1.70
N GLY A 31 -24.88 -6.16 2.99
CA GLY A 31 -25.40 -6.98 4.09
C GLY A 31 -24.51 -8.15 4.51
N THR A 32 -23.44 -8.48 3.75
CA THR A 32 -22.51 -9.52 4.15
C THR A 32 -21.67 -9.10 5.35
N THR A 33 -21.58 -9.95 6.36
CA THR A 33 -20.68 -9.79 7.51
C THR A 33 -19.31 -10.39 7.20
N VAL A 34 -18.25 -9.66 7.51
CA VAL A 34 -16.84 -10.03 7.31
C VAL A 34 -16.04 -9.69 8.56
N SER A 35 -14.99 -10.45 8.85
CA SER A 35 -14.08 -10.19 9.97
C SER A 35 -12.65 -10.58 9.62
N GLY A 36 -11.68 -9.93 10.25
CA GLY A 36 -10.24 -10.18 10.07
C GLY A 36 -9.68 -9.75 8.72
N THR A 37 -10.19 -10.23 7.59
CA THR A 37 -9.72 -9.86 6.25
C THR A 37 -10.87 -9.84 5.25
N VAL A 38 -10.83 -8.89 4.32
CA VAL A 38 -11.86 -8.69 3.29
C VAL A 38 -11.21 -8.54 1.91
N THR A 39 -11.77 -9.16 0.87
CA THR A 39 -11.17 -9.17 -0.48
C THR A 39 -11.90 -8.24 -1.45
N VAL A 40 -11.33 -7.08 -1.78
CA VAL A 40 -11.93 -6.09 -2.68
C VAL A 40 -11.13 -6.01 -3.98
N ALA A 41 -11.79 -6.22 -5.12
CA ALA A 41 -11.16 -6.24 -6.45
C ALA A 41 -9.95 -7.20 -6.56
N GLY A 42 -9.98 -8.32 -5.84
CA GLY A 42 -8.89 -9.31 -5.81
C GLY A 42 -7.76 -8.98 -4.82
N LYS A 43 -7.86 -7.89 -4.06
CA LYS A 43 -6.86 -7.44 -3.09
C LYS A 43 -7.38 -7.69 -1.69
N GLN A 44 -6.53 -8.14 -0.79
CA GLN A 44 -6.91 -8.47 0.58
C GLN A 44 -6.64 -7.27 1.50
N ILE A 45 -7.61 -6.91 2.33
CA ILE A 45 -7.55 -5.77 3.24
C ILE A 45 -7.67 -6.30 4.67
N PRO A 46 -6.71 -6.00 5.56
CA PRO A 46 -6.82 -6.33 6.97
C PRO A 46 -7.94 -5.49 7.63
N LEU A 47 -8.73 -6.10 8.49
CA LEU A 47 -9.77 -5.40 9.27
C LEU A 47 -9.42 -5.41 10.75
N PRO A 48 -9.75 -4.35 11.51
CA PRO A 48 -9.70 -4.39 12.97
C PRO A 48 -10.49 -5.57 13.53
N ALA A 49 -10.24 -5.90 14.81
CA ALA A 49 -11.01 -6.93 15.48
C ALA A 49 -12.53 -6.66 15.45
N GLY A 50 -13.30 -7.74 15.33
CA GLY A 50 -14.76 -7.74 15.33
C GLY A 50 -15.40 -7.84 13.94
N ASP A 51 -16.72 -7.79 13.95
CA ASP A 51 -17.54 -8.03 12.76
C ASP A 51 -17.90 -6.73 12.04
N PHE A 52 -17.67 -6.71 10.73
CA PHE A 52 -17.98 -5.59 9.85
C PHE A 52 -19.06 -6.01 8.86
N THR A 53 -20.02 -5.14 8.60
CA THR A 53 -21.05 -5.36 7.57
C THR A 53 -20.72 -4.55 6.33
N VAL A 54 -20.79 -5.16 5.15
CA VAL A 54 -20.72 -4.45 3.86
C VAL A 54 -21.96 -3.60 3.70
N VAL A 55 -21.82 -2.27 3.65
CA VAL A 55 -22.97 -1.34 3.57
C VAL A 55 -23.11 -0.68 2.20
N ASP A 56 -22.03 -0.61 1.43
CA ASP A 56 -22.03 -0.07 0.06
C ASP A 56 -20.97 -0.72 -0.81
N VAL A 57 -21.28 -0.89 -2.09
CA VAL A 57 -20.34 -1.35 -3.12
C VAL A 57 -20.61 -0.55 -4.40
N ALA A 58 -19.63 0.24 -4.81
CA ALA A 58 -19.74 1.16 -5.94
C ALA A 58 -18.54 1.06 -6.89
N LEU A 59 -18.69 1.66 -8.07
CA LEU A 59 -17.58 1.96 -8.97
C LEU A 59 -17.35 3.47 -8.98
N THR A 60 -16.09 3.89 -9.04
CA THR A 60 -15.69 5.29 -9.12
C THR A 60 -14.54 5.50 -10.09
N SER A 61 -14.33 6.73 -10.54
CA SER A 61 -13.13 7.15 -11.26
C SER A 61 -12.04 7.59 -10.28
N ALA A 62 -10.79 7.54 -10.75
CA ALA A 62 -9.69 8.24 -10.14
C ALA A 62 -9.64 9.69 -10.64
N ARG A 63 -9.24 10.62 -9.79
CA ARG A 63 -9.02 12.03 -10.14
C ARG A 63 -7.60 12.44 -9.86
N VAL A 64 -7.04 13.30 -10.71
CA VAL A 64 -5.74 13.96 -10.45
C VAL A 64 -5.99 15.42 -10.14
N VAL A 65 -5.29 15.92 -9.14
CA VAL A 65 -5.23 17.36 -8.85
C VAL A 65 -3.93 17.91 -9.41
N LYS A 66 -4.02 18.74 -10.45
CA LYS A 66 -2.85 19.41 -11.05
C LYS A 66 -3.08 20.92 -11.02
N SER A 67 -2.19 21.65 -10.33
CA SER A 67 -2.29 23.11 -10.18
C SER A 67 -3.65 23.59 -9.63
N GLY A 68 -4.24 22.83 -8.70
CA GLY A 68 -5.55 23.14 -8.10
C GLY A 68 -6.76 22.78 -8.98
N VAL A 69 -6.56 22.28 -10.19
CA VAL A 69 -7.63 21.78 -11.06
C VAL A 69 -7.77 20.27 -10.89
N GLU A 70 -8.97 19.81 -10.53
CA GLU A 70 -9.30 18.38 -10.53
C GLU A 70 -9.68 17.92 -11.93
N THR A 71 -9.14 16.78 -12.37
CA THR A 71 -9.52 16.16 -13.65
C THR A 71 -9.68 14.66 -13.47
N ASP A 72 -10.75 14.11 -14.04
CA ASP A 72 -10.96 12.66 -14.08
C ASP A 72 -9.87 11.96 -14.91
N ARG A 73 -9.33 10.88 -14.35
CA ARG A 73 -8.38 9.97 -15.01
C ARG A 73 -9.10 8.72 -15.45
N LEU A 74 -9.90 8.86 -16.51
CA LEU A 74 -10.66 7.74 -17.09
C LEU A 74 -9.74 6.65 -17.65
N ASP A 75 -8.50 7.00 -17.98
CA ASP A 75 -7.44 6.10 -18.45
C ASP A 75 -6.95 5.12 -17.36
N LEU A 76 -7.17 5.43 -16.08
CA LEU A 76 -6.88 4.52 -14.97
C LEU A 76 -7.94 3.41 -14.82
N GLY A 77 -9.05 3.49 -15.55
CA GLY A 77 -10.13 2.50 -15.48
C GLY A 77 -10.95 2.56 -14.19
N PRO A 78 -11.88 1.62 -13.99
CA PRO A 78 -12.81 1.64 -12.87
C PRO A 78 -12.14 1.23 -11.55
N ILE A 79 -12.40 2.01 -10.51
CA ILE A 79 -12.03 1.71 -9.13
C ILE A 79 -13.25 1.12 -8.42
N ARG A 80 -13.09 -0.06 -7.81
CA ARG A 80 -14.08 -0.62 -6.89
C ARG A 80 -13.97 0.11 -5.56
N LYS A 81 -15.05 0.75 -5.13
CA LYS A 81 -15.20 1.27 -3.77
C LYS A 81 -16.11 0.35 -2.96
N THR A 82 -15.64 -0.12 -1.82
CA THR A 82 -16.44 -0.89 -0.85
C THR A 82 -16.42 -0.16 0.48
N THR A 83 -17.59 -0.01 1.10
CA THR A 83 -17.71 0.57 2.45
C THR A 83 -18.22 -0.48 3.41
N LEU A 84 -17.52 -0.60 4.54
CA LEU A 84 -17.89 -1.46 5.66
C LEU A 84 -18.21 -0.61 6.89
N ALA A 85 -19.10 -1.09 7.74
CA ALA A 85 -19.41 -0.46 9.02
C ALA A 85 -19.47 -1.51 10.13
N GLN A 86 -19.00 -1.14 11.32
CA GLN A 86 -19.06 -1.94 12.54
C GLN A 86 -19.88 -1.22 13.60
N ILE A 87 -20.71 -1.97 14.32
CA ILE A 87 -21.43 -1.47 15.50
C ILE A 87 -20.70 -1.96 16.74
N VAL A 88 -20.41 -1.05 17.66
CA VAL A 88 -19.80 -1.31 18.97
C VAL A 88 -20.67 -0.60 19.99
N ASP A 89 -21.20 -1.32 20.99
CA ASP A 89 -22.02 -0.73 22.06
C ASP A 89 -23.15 0.21 21.60
N GLY A 90 -23.90 -0.22 20.57
CA GLY A 90 -25.06 0.54 20.06
C GLY A 90 -24.70 1.79 19.25
N ARG A 91 -23.47 1.89 18.74
CA ARG A 91 -23.02 3.01 17.90
C ARG A 91 -22.10 2.54 16.78
N VAL A 92 -22.06 3.28 15.67
CA VAL A 92 -21.17 2.98 14.54
C VAL A 92 -19.73 3.25 14.96
N GLY A 93 -19.03 2.21 15.41
CA GLY A 93 -17.68 2.32 15.98
C GLY A 93 -16.61 2.63 14.95
N THR A 94 -16.66 1.94 13.81
CA THR A 94 -15.67 2.09 12.76
C THR A 94 -16.33 1.97 11.40
N VAL A 95 -15.94 2.84 10.48
CA VAL A 95 -16.28 2.76 9.06
C VAL A 95 -14.98 2.55 8.29
N VAL A 96 -14.98 1.58 7.38
CA VAL A 96 -13.83 1.30 6.51
C VAL A 96 -14.23 1.55 5.07
N GLU A 97 -13.59 2.53 4.42
CA GLU A 97 -13.76 2.76 2.99
C GLU A 97 -12.54 2.21 2.25
N ILE A 98 -12.77 1.29 1.31
CA ILE A 98 -11.75 0.60 0.55
C ILE A 98 -11.92 0.99 -0.91
N ALA A 99 -10.86 1.49 -1.55
CA ALA A 99 -10.80 1.75 -2.98
C ALA A 99 -9.67 0.93 -3.61
N ALA A 100 -10.00 0.12 -4.61
CA ALA A 100 -9.02 -0.73 -5.31
C ALA A 100 -9.33 -0.78 -6.81
N ASN A 101 -8.29 -0.75 -7.64
CA ASN A 101 -8.45 -0.85 -9.09
C ASN A 101 -8.90 -2.26 -9.52
N LEU A 102 -9.84 -2.32 -10.48
CA LEU A 102 -10.30 -3.60 -11.05
C LEU A 102 -9.39 -4.11 -12.17
N LEU A 103 -8.75 -3.19 -12.88
CA LEU A 103 -7.85 -3.50 -14.00
C LEU A 103 -6.46 -2.98 -13.67
N PRO A 104 -5.40 -3.76 -13.95
CA PRO A 104 -4.04 -3.28 -13.77
C PRO A 104 -3.75 -2.11 -14.70
N HIS A 105 -2.97 -1.16 -14.22
CA HIS A 105 -2.48 -0.03 -15.01
C HIS A 105 -0.95 -0.16 -15.22
N HIS A 106 -0.32 0.76 -15.96
CA HIS A 106 1.13 0.68 -16.19
C HIS A 106 1.88 1.93 -15.76
N ASP A 107 1.15 2.99 -15.41
CA ASP A 107 1.72 4.27 -15.02
C ASP A 107 1.61 4.62 -13.53
N GLY A 108 1.34 3.61 -12.68
CA GLY A 108 1.20 3.78 -11.24
C GLY A 108 -0.05 4.57 -10.84
N TRP A 109 -0.25 4.71 -9.53
CA TRP A 109 -1.53 5.18 -8.97
C TRP A 109 -1.44 6.45 -8.11
N GLY A 110 -0.27 7.05 -8.03
CA GLY A 110 -0.09 8.28 -7.27
C GLY A 110 -0.17 8.12 -5.75
N ALA A 111 0.03 9.22 -5.04
CA ALA A 111 -0.19 9.30 -3.59
C ALA A 111 -1.46 10.12 -3.29
N PRO A 112 -2.15 9.89 -2.16
CA PRO A 112 -3.19 10.81 -1.70
C PRO A 112 -2.58 12.14 -1.25
N ALA A 113 -3.36 13.21 -1.33
CA ALA A 113 -2.90 14.56 -0.98
C ALA A 113 -2.40 14.65 0.47
N ASP A 114 -3.08 13.94 1.38
CA ASP A 114 -2.77 13.91 2.81
C ASP A 114 -1.34 13.41 3.10
N CYS A 115 -0.73 12.60 2.22
CA CYS A 115 0.64 12.12 2.38
C CYS A 115 1.71 13.21 2.25
N SER A 116 1.35 14.38 1.74
CA SER A 116 2.25 15.53 1.61
C SER A 116 2.01 16.61 2.67
N ARG A 117 0.95 16.47 3.47
CA ARG A 117 0.56 17.42 4.49
C ARG A 117 1.43 17.29 5.74
N LYS A 118 1.58 18.41 6.46
CA LYS A 118 2.39 18.50 7.70
C LYS A 118 1.55 18.90 8.92
N ASP A 119 0.28 19.24 8.70
CA ASP A 119 -0.67 19.68 9.71
C ASP A 119 -1.57 18.54 10.22
N LEU A 120 -1.20 17.29 9.92
CA LEU A 120 -1.90 16.08 10.36
C LEU A 120 -1.26 15.54 11.65
N TYR A 121 -1.93 14.62 12.34
CA TYR A 121 -1.30 13.92 13.48
C TYR A 121 -0.09 13.11 13.02
N ALA A 122 -0.19 12.49 11.85
CA ALA A 122 0.89 11.77 11.19
C ALA A 122 0.70 11.77 9.68
N ALA A 123 1.80 11.84 8.94
CA ALA A 123 1.88 11.53 7.52
C ALA A 123 3.25 10.89 7.26
N VAL A 124 3.25 9.58 7.02
CA VAL A 124 4.47 8.76 6.90
C VAL A 124 4.46 8.06 5.55
N SER A 125 5.50 8.28 4.76
CA SER A 125 5.74 7.53 3.52
C SER A 125 6.82 6.49 3.79
N ASN A 126 6.48 5.20 3.72
CA ASN A 126 7.45 4.11 3.89
C ASN A 126 8.38 4.01 2.67
N TYR A 127 7.78 4.15 1.49
CA TYR A 127 8.51 4.28 0.22
C TYR A 127 7.66 5.06 -0.77
N LYS A 128 8.34 5.74 -1.68
CA LYS A 128 7.73 6.62 -2.68
C LYS A 128 8.65 6.67 -3.90
N SER A 129 8.14 6.18 -5.02
CA SER A 129 8.76 6.29 -6.35
C SER A 129 7.73 6.89 -7.33
N GLY A 130 8.09 7.01 -8.60
CA GLY A 130 7.14 7.45 -9.64
C GLY A 130 5.95 6.49 -9.82
N TRP A 131 6.07 5.25 -9.36
CA TRP A 131 5.07 4.19 -9.58
C TRP A 131 4.64 3.50 -8.28
N ASP A 132 5.56 3.33 -7.31
CA ASP A 132 5.32 2.64 -6.06
C ASP A 132 5.09 3.64 -4.92
N VAL A 133 4.04 3.43 -4.15
CA VAL A 133 3.69 4.29 -3.02
C VAL A 133 3.27 3.43 -1.85
N SER A 134 3.85 3.67 -0.68
CA SER A 134 3.28 3.25 0.59
C SER A 134 3.24 4.45 1.51
N CYS A 135 2.02 4.84 1.88
CA CYS A 135 1.79 5.97 2.75
C CYS A 135 0.71 5.66 3.78
N LEU A 136 0.95 6.13 5.00
CA LEU A 136 0.01 6.18 6.10
C LEU A 136 -0.19 7.64 6.50
N TYR A 137 -1.42 8.05 6.76
CA TYR A 137 -1.72 9.36 7.33
C TYR A 137 -2.83 9.26 8.36
N LEU A 138 -2.83 10.18 9.32
CA LEU A 138 -3.76 10.19 10.44
C LEU A 138 -4.24 11.62 10.71
N LYS A 139 -5.56 11.84 10.71
CA LYS A 139 -6.13 13.20 10.87
C LYS A 139 -7.48 13.21 11.61
N PRO A 140 -7.83 14.31 12.28
CA PRO A 140 -9.21 14.54 12.69
C PRO A 140 -10.11 14.77 11.47
N LEU A 141 -11.35 14.31 11.55
CA LEU A 141 -12.36 14.50 10.52
C LEU A 141 -13.70 14.85 11.18
N GLN A 142 -14.17 16.08 10.95
CA GLN A 142 -15.54 16.48 11.27
C GLN A 142 -16.42 16.14 10.07
N ALA A 143 -17.23 15.10 10.19
CA ALA A 143 -18.07 14.56 9.13
C ALA A 143 -19.29 13.86 9.75
N GLY A 144 -20.45 14.51 9.63
CA GLY A 144 -21.72 14.08 10.20
C GLY A 144 -22.86 14.11 9.19
N GLY A 145 -24.02 13.57 9.56
CA GLY A 145 -25.21 13.59 8.71
C GLY A 145 -25.00 12.97 7.32
N SER A 146 -25.17 13.75 6.25
CA SER A 146 -24.97 13.29 4.86
C SER A 146 -23.50 13.11 4.47
N ASP A 147 -22.61 13.81 5.17
CA ASP A 147 -21.18 13.91 4.84
C ASP A 147 -20.33 12.95 5.67
N MET A 148 -20.97 12.18 6.56
CA MET A 148 -20.31 11.16 7.37
C MET A 148 -19.55 10.14 6.49
N PRO A 149 -18.53 9.46 7.02
CA PRO A 149 -17.84 8.39 6.31
C PRO A 149 -18.82 7.36 5.74
N GLY A 150 -18.69 7.00 4.46
CA GLY A 150 -19.64 6.12 3.77
C GLY A 150 -21.01 6.74 3.43
N GLY A 151 -21.25 7.99 3.81
CA GLY A 151 -22.43 8.79 3.50
C GLY A 151 -23.76 8.13 3.87
N GLN A 152 -24.74 8.26 2.98
CA GLN A 152 -26.10 7.76 3.21
C GLN A 152 -26.19 6.26 3.51
N ALA A 153 -25.25 5.44 3.00
CA ALA A 153 -25.26 4.00 3.24
C ALA A 153 -24.99 3.68 4.72
N VAL A 154 -23.99 4.32 5.32
CA VAL A 154 -23.70 4.17 6.75
C VAL A 154 -24.81 4.81 7.59
N ALA A 155 -25.33 5.98 7.19
CA ALA A 155 -26.44 6.62 7.88
C ALA A 155 -27.70 5.72 7.91
N ARG A 156 -27.99 5.02 6.82
CA ARG A 156 -29.09 4.04 6.74
C ARG A 156 -28.81 2.83 7.63
N PHE A 157 -27.61 2.25 7.52
CA PHE A 157 -27.19 1.13 8.36
C PHE A 157 -27.31 1.43 9.85
N ALA A 158 -26.89 2.63 10.28
CA ALA A 158 -27.02 3.09 11.67
C ALA A 158 -28.49 3.11 12.11
N ARG A 159 -29.40 3.71 11.31
CA ARG A 159 -30.83 3.76 11.61
C ARG A 159 -31.48 2.38 11.69
N GLU A 160 -31.15 1.49 10.76
CA GLU A 160 -31.70 0.11 10.72
C GLU A 160 -31.35 -0.70 11.97
N HIS A 161 -30.22 -0.41 12.60
CA HIS A 161 -29.75 -1.09 13.81
C HIS A 161 -29.98 -0.28 15.09
N GLY A 162 -30.68 0.85 15.02
CA GLY A 162 -30.88 1.75 16.17
C GLY A 162 -29.57 2.30 16.75
N ALA A 163 -28.51 2.36 15.94
CA ALA A 163 -27.17 2.76 16.36
C ALA A 163 -26.93 4.27 16.19
N VAL A 164 -26.18 4.85 17.12
CA VAL A 164 -25.75 6.26 17.02
C VAL A 164 -24.56 6.38 16.07
N ALA A 165 -24.61 7.35 15.16
CA ALA A 165 -23.48 7.74 14.32
C ALA A 165 -22.85 9.04 14.84
N SER A 166 -21.53 9.13 14.84
CA SER A 166 -20.81 10.33 15.26
C SER A 166 -20.63 11.33 14.12
N ASP A 167 -20.53 12.60 14.49
CA ASP A 167 -20.17 13.69 13.60
C ASP A 167 -18.66 13.95 13.56
N PHE A 168 -17.88 13.23 14.36
CA PHE A 168 -16.42 13.32 14.44
C PHE A 168 -15.75 11.95 14.40
N TRP A 169 -14.64 11.87 13.67
CA TRP A 169 -13.88 10.66 13.42
C TRP A 169 -12.39 10.95 13.48
N ILE A 170 -11.61 9.96 13.93
CA ILE A 170 -10.18 9.89 13.67
C ILE A 170 -10.01 9.03 12.43
N LEU A 171 -9.43 9.62 11.39
CA LEU A 171 -9.21 8.95 10.11
C LEU A 171 -7.76 8.47 10.01
N ALA A 172 -7.55 7.16 9.93
CA ALA A 172 -6.31 6.54 9.48
C ALA A 172 -6.44 6.11 8.00
N GLY A 173 -5.69 6.75 7.11
CA GLY A 173 -5.61 6.38 5.71
C GLY A 173 -4.33 5.61 5.41
N LEU A 174 -4.44 4.54 4.63
CA LEU A 174 -3.33 3.75 4.15
C LEU A 174 -3.47 3.55 2.65
N ARG A 175 -2.49 4.03 1.87
CA ARG A 175 -2.37 3.69 0.45
C ARG A 175 -1.13 2.83 0.23
N VAL A 176 -1.34 1.70 -0.43
CA VAL A 176 -0.27 0.91 -1.04
C VAL A 176 -0.55 0.78 -2.53
N ALA A 177 0.44 1.14 -3.34
CA ALA A 177 0.39 1.01 -4.79
C ALA A 177 1.73 0.52 -5.31
N ASP A 178 1.68 -0.23 -6.40
CA ASP A 178 2.80 -0.48 -7.28
C ASP A 178 2.48 0.02 -8.70
N ARG A 179 3.32 -0.36 -9.67
CA ARG A 179 3.13 0.00 -11.07
C ARG A 179 1.74 -0.37 -11.63
N SER A 180 1.17 -1.47 -11.16
CA SER A 180 -0.03 -2.09 -11.73
C SER A 180 -1.26 -1.92 -10.87
N ASP A 181 -1.13 -2.01 -9.56
CA ASP A 181 -2.24 -2.12 -8.63
C ASP A 181 -2.16 -1.11 -7.49
N VAL A 182 -3.34 -0.77 -6.96
CA VAL A 182 -3.52 0.09 -5.80
C VAL A 182 -4.60 -0.45 -4.88
N VAL A 183 -4.38 -0.25 -3.60
CA VAL A 183 -5.41 -0.23 -2.57
C VAL A 183 -5.22 1.02 -1.73
N ASP A 184 -6.31 1.79 -1.57
CA ASP A 184 -6.44 2.88 -0.61
C ASP A 184 -7.52 2.50 0.41
N VAL A 185 -7.16 2.42 1.68
CA VAL A 185 -8.06 2.09 2.77
C VAL A 185 -8.11 3.23 3.77
N ARG A 186 -9.32 3.63 4.13
CA ARG A 186 -9.61 4.70 5.09
C ARG A 186 -10.40 4.12 6.25
N TYR A 187 -9.77 4.02 7.41
CA TYR A 187 -10.38 3.60 8.66
C TYR A 187 -10.81 4.84 9.43
N HIS A 188 -12.12 5.04 9.53
CA HIS A 188 -12.73 6.13 10.29
C HIS A 188 -13.18 5.56 11.62
N VAL A 189 -12.56 6.01 12.70
CA VAL A 189 -12.79 5.51 14.05
C VAL A 189 -13.45 6.59 14.88
N ASP A 190 -14.61 6.30 15.45
CA ASP A 190 -15.20 7.20 16.43
C ASP A 190 -14.48 7.01 17.78
N PRO A 191 -13.87 8.06 18.36
CA PRO A 191 -13.25 7.99 19.69
C PRO A 191 -14.16 7.44 20.79
N ALA A 192 -15.49 7.60 20.68
CA ALA A 192 -16.44 7.07 21.65
C ALA A 192 -16.46 5.54 21.66
N ALA A 193 -16.11 4.89 20.55
CA ALA A 193 -15.90 3.44 20.46
C ALA A 193 -14.72 2.97 21.32
N LEU A 194 -13.79 3.88 21.61
CA LEU A 194 -12.56 3.63 22.36
C LEU A 194 -12.65 4.22 23.78
N GLY A 195 -13.87 4.48 24.27
CA GLY A 195 -14.12 4.96 25.63
C GLY A 195 -13.99 6.47 25.81
N MET A 196 -13.89 7.26 24.73
CA MET A 196 -13.81 8.72 24.81
C MET A 196 -14.93 9.41 24.04
N PRO A 197 -15.95 10.00 24.70
CA PRO A 197 -17.03 10.66 23.99
C PRO A 197 -16.52 11.81 23.11
N ALA A 198 -16.77 11.74 21.81
CA ALA A 198 -16.57 12.85 20.90
C ALA A 198 -17.70 13.87 21.11
N THR A 199 -17.48 14.91 21.93
CA THR A 199 -18.45 15.99 22.11
C THR A 199 -18.60 16.82 20.83
N ALA A 200 -19.83 17.22 20.49
CA ALA A 200 -20.11 18.16 19.41
C ALA A 200 -19.27 19.44 19.57
N GLY A 201 -18.48 19.79 18.54
CA GLY A 201 -17.37 20.75 18.58
C GLY A 201 -15.98 20.15 18.29
N GLY A 202 -15.94 18.95 17.67
CA GLY A 202 -14.82 18.01 17.70
C GLY A 202 -13.54 18.42 16.98
N ALA A 203 -13.58 18.94 15.75
CA ALA A 203 -12.31 19.13 14.99
C ALA A 203 -11.27 20.00 15.70
N ASP A 204 -11.64 21.16 16.24
CA ASP A 204 -10.68 22.09 16.88
C ASP A 204 -10.11 21.53 18.18
N LEU A 205 -10.98 20.90 18.97
CA LEU A 205 -10.66 20.19 20.20
C LEU A 205 -9.75 18.99 19.96
N TRP A 206 -9.81 18.42 18.76
CA TRP A 206 -8.99 17.32 18.32
C TRP A 206 -7.91 17.78 17.34
N SER A 207 -7.61 19.08 17.19
CA SER A 207 -6.47 19.50 16.36
C SER A 207 -5.15 18.96 16.94
N PRO A 208 -4.08 18.78 16.12
CA PRO A 208 -2.79 18.32 16.63
C PRO A 208 -2.29 19.12 17.84
N ALA A 209 -2.39 20.45 17.80
CA ALA A 209 -2.02 21.32 18.91
C ALA A 209 -2.91 21.13 20.16
N ALA A 210 -4.21 20.90 19.98
CA ALA A 210 -5.14 20.73 21.11
C ALA A 210 -4.96 19.40 21.86
N ILE A 211 -4.55 18.33 21.17
CA ILE A 211 -4.37 17.00 21.79
C ILE A 211 -3.04 16.86 22.53
N GLU A 212 -2.01 17.64 22.19
CA GLU A 212 -0.70 17.61 22.89
C GLU A 212 -0.85 17.87 24.39
N GLY A 213 -1.73 18.78 24.78
CA GLY A 213 -2.04 19.09 26.18
C GLY A 213 -3.07 18.15 26.84
N GLN A 214 -3.58 17.13 26.13
CA GLN A 214 -4.67 16.28 26.60
C GLN A 214 -4.30 14.79 26.52
N PRO A 215 -3.68 14.24 27.57
CA PRO A 215 -3.13 12.87 27.57
C PRO A 215 -4.13 11.80 27.14
N ALA A 216 -5.40 11.95 27.54
CA ALA A 216 -6.44 10.98 27.22
C ALA A 216 -6.78 10.99 25.71
N ARG A 217 -6.88 12.17 25.07
CA ARG A 217 -7.09 12.27 23.60
C ARG A 217 -5.87 11.76 22.84
N LEU A 218 -4.68 12.13 23.31
CA LEU A 218 -3.43 11.67 22.73
C LEU A 218 -3.29 10.14 22.79
N ALA A 219 -3.75 9.50 23.88
CA ALA A 219 -3.74 8.04 24.01
C ALA A 219 -4.60 7.37 22.92
N ILE A 220 -5.82 7.87 22.68
CA ILE A 220 -6.68 7.38 21.59
C ILE A 220 -6.02 7.54 20.22
N VAL A 221 -5.44 8.70 19.94
CA VAL A 221 -4.75 8.96 18.67
C VAL A 221 -3.55 8.03 18.50
N LYS A 222 -2.79 7.76 19.57
CA LYS A 222 -1.68 6.79 19.57
C LYS A 222 -2.13 5.37 19.30
N ASP A 223 -3.25 4.95 19.88
CA ASP A 223 -3.83 3.62 19.63
C ASP A 223 -4.21 3.44 18.15
N VAL A 224 -4.91 4.42 17.57
CA VAL A 224 -5.26 4.39 16.13
C VAL A 224 -3.99 4.41 15.27
N ALA A 225 -3.00 5.24 15.61
CA ALA A 225 -1.72 5.30 14.89
C ALA A 225 -0.96 3.97 14.94
N ALA A 226 -0.86 3.36 16.13
CA ALA A 226 -0.17 2.11 16.36
C ALA A 226 -0.84 0.95 15.61
N TRP A 227 -2.17 0.87 15.67
CA TRP A 227 -2.93 -0.13 14.91
C TRP A 227 -2.71 0.04 13.39
N ALA A 228 -2.81 1.27 12.88
CA ALA A 228 -2.61 1.55 11.46
C ALA A 228 -1.17 1.18 11.01
N ALA A 229 -0.16 1.48 11.83
CA ALA A 229 1.22 1.08 11.56
C ALA A 229 1.37 -0.45 11.48
N GLN A 230 0.71 -1.18 12.38
CA GLN A 230 0.70 -2.65 12.38
C GLN A 230 -0.03 -3.24 11.16
N ALA A 231 -1.03 -2.53 10.61
CA ALA A 231 -1.79 -2.93 9.42
C ALA A 231 -1.09 -2.62 8.08
N ALA A 232 -0.10 -1.72 8.05
CA ALA A 232 0.55 -1.27 6.81
C ALA A 232 1.29 -2.38 6.04
N ALA A 233 2.07 -3.22 6.74
CA ALA A 233 2.77 -4.34 6.12
C ALA A 233 1.80 -5.45 5.63
N PRO A 234 0.84 -5.91 6.45
CA PRO A 234 -0.28 -6.75 6.02
C PRO A 234 -0.99 -6.24 4.74
N LEU A 235 -1.31 -4.95 4.67
CA LEU A 235 -1.96 -4.37 3.49
C LEU A 235 -1.07 -4.47 2.24
N SER A 236 0.25 -4.33 2.38
CA SER A 236 1.20 -4.49 1.26
C SER A 236 1.28 -5.94 0.77
N LEU A 237 1.15 -6.93 1.66
CA LEU A 237 1.00 -8.33 1.27
C LEU A 237 -0.34 -8.59 0.59
N GLY A 238 -1.40 -7.96 1.10
CA GLY A 238 -2.75 -8.10 0.57
C GLY A 238 -2.96 -7.49 -0.82
N LEU A 239 -2.23 -6.42 -1.17
CA LEU A 239 -2.15 -5.91 -2.54
C LEU A 239 -1.72 -7.00 -3.53
N ARG A 240 -0.83 -7.90 -3.09
CA ARG A 240 -0.24 -8.99 -3.90
C ARG A 240 -0.98 -10.32 -3.73
N GLY A 241 -2.11 -10.33 -3.02
CA GLY A 241 -2.87 -11.55 -2.71
C GLY A 241 -2.10 -12.55 -1.83
N ARG A 242 -1.18 -12.07 -0.99
CA ARG A 242 -0.34 -12.89 -0.10
C ARG A 242 -0.67 -12.70 1.38
N LEU A 243 -1.81 -12.10 1.67
CA LEU A 243 -2.27 -11.94 3.04
C LEU A 243 -2.99 -13.22 3.46
N GLU A 244 -2.32 -14.01 4.28
CA GLU A 244 -2.96 -15.15 4.92
C GLU A 244 -4.07 -14.65 5.87
N PRO A 245 -5.22 -15.33 5.92
CA PRO A 245 -6.24 -15.05 6.91
C PRO A 245 -5.61 -15.16 8.31
N ALA A 246 -5.54 -14.06 9.05
CA ALA A 246 -5.05 -14.10 10.42
C ALA A 246 -6.01 -14.97 11.24
N ALA A 247 -5.57 -16.15 11.70
CA ALA A 247 -6.39 -17.08 12.46
C ALA A 247 -6.98 -16.46 13.75
N ALA A 248 -6.35 -15.40 14.27
CA ALA A 248 -6.79 -14.64 15.44
C ALA A 248 -7.37 -13.24 15.12
N GLY A 249 -7.51 -12.87 13.84
CA GLY A 249 -7.82 -11.49 13.43
C GLY A 249 -6.65 -10.52 13.68
N TYR A 250 -6.77 -9.27 13.18
CA TYR A 250 -5.85 -8.21 13.56
C TYR A 250 -6.21 -7.69 14.96
N PRO A 251 -5.25 -7.17 15.73
CA PRO A 251 -5.52 -6.71 17.10
C PRO A 251 -6.62 -5.64 17.12
N PRO A 252 -7.33 -5.51 18.26
CA PRO A 252 -8.24 -4.38 18.46
C PRO A 252 -7.46 -3.06 18.38
N ILE A 253 -8.15 -1.99 17.97
CA ILE A 253 -7.56 -0.64 17.95
C ILE A 253 -7.25 -0.18 19.38
N ALA A 254 -8.18 -0.43 20.30
CA ALA A 254 -8.00 -0.08 21.71
C ALA A 254 -6.77 -0.79 22.30
N GLY A 255 -5.87 -0.03 22.91
CA GLY A 255 -4.63 -0.52 23.52
C GLY A 255 -3.54 -0.93 22.53
N ALA A 256 -3.71 -0.70 21.23
CA ALA A 256 -2.70 -1.06 20.22
C ALA A 256 -1.35 -0.38 20.45
N ALA A 257 -1.32 0.81 21.07
CA ALA A 257 -0.07 1.50 21.40
C ALA A 257 0.71 0.87 22.56
N ALA A 258 0.07 0.02 23.37
CA ALA A 258 0.74 -0.73 24.44
C ALA A 258 1.42 -2.01 23.93
N VAL A 259 1.16 -2.41 22.68
CA VAL A 259 1.72 -3.62 22.07
C VAL A 259 3.08 -3.30 21.46
N ASP A 260 4.10 -4.12 21.78
CA ASP A 260 5.41 -4.06 21.14
C ASP A 260 5.30 -4.42 19.63
N PRO A 261 5.45 -3.46 18.71
CA PRO A 261 5.28 -3.72 17.27
C PRO A 261 6.31 -4.71 16.73
N ASP A 262 7.54 -4.69 17.27
CA ASP A 262 8.58 -5.64 16.90
C ASP A 262 8.25 -7.04 17.43
N GLY A 263 7.63 -7.12 18.60
CA GLY A 263 7.09 -8.36 19.16
C GLY A 263 6.02 -8.99 18.30
N VAL A 264 5.09 -8.20 17.78
CA VAL A 264 4.02 -8.67 16.87
C VAL A 264 4.59 -9.20 15.56
N GLU A 265 5.53 -8.47 14.95
CA GLU A 265 6.18 -8.92 13.72
C GLU A 265 7.02 -10.18 13.95
N ARG A 266 7.75 -10.28 15.06
CA ARG A 266 8.49 -11.48 15.44
C ARG A 266 7.56 -12.69 15.61
N ALA A 267 6.43 -12.52 16.30
CA ALA A 267 5.43 -13.58 16.48
C ALA A 267 4.87 -14.05 15.12
N ARG A 268 4.48 -13.12 14.24
CA ARG A 268 3.98 -13.44 12.90
C ARG A 268 5.00 -14.22 12.06
N ARG A 269 6.27 -13.81 12.08
CA ARG A 269 7.34 -14.52 11.38
C ARG A 269 7.55 -15.92 11.95
N ALA A 270 7.50 -16.07 13.27
CA ALA A 270 7.61 -17.38 13.93
C ALA A 270 6.47 -18.33 13.49
N ASP A 271 5.23 -17.84 13.48
CA ASP A 271 4.07 -18.62 13.02
C ASP A 271 4.21 -19.04 11.55
N ALA A 272 4.65 -18.13 10.68
CA ALA A 272 4.89 -18.44 9.26
C ALA A 272 5.97 -19.52 9.08
N LEU A 273 7.07 -19.45 9.85
CA LEU A 273 8.10 -20.49 9.83
C LEU A 273 7.57 -21.83 10.32
N GLN A 274 6.73 -21.83 11.36
CA GLN A 274 6.12 -23.04 11.88
C GLN A 274 5.21 -23.70 10.83
N GLN A 275 4.45 -22.91 10.07
CA GLN A 275 3.64 -23.41 8.96
C GLN A 275 4.51 -23.99 7.83
N LEU A 276 5.60 -23.31 7.44
CA LEU A 276 6.53 -23.82 6.43
C LEU A 276 7.19 -25.14 6.85
N ARG A 277 7.57 -25.25 8.13
CA ARG A 277 8.10 -26.48 8.71
C ARG A 277 7.04 -27.59 8.70
N ALA A 278 5.82 -27.30 9.13
CA ALA A 278 4.72 -28.27 9.14
C ALA A 278 4.36 -28.75 7.72
N ALA A 279 4.53 -27.89 6.71
CA ALA A 279 4.35 -28.23 5.30
C ALA A 279 5.57 -28.98 4.69
N GLY A 280 6.65 -29.17 5.43
CA GLY A 280 7.88 -29.80 4.94
C GLY A 280 8.66 -28.93 3.94
N ALA A 281 8.35 -27.64 3.83
CA ALA A 281 9.00 -26.71 2.90
C ALA A 281 10.41 -26.30 3.35
N ILE A 282 10.71 -26.43 4.65
CA ILE A 282 12.02 -26.14 5.25
C ILE A 282 12.45 -27.30 6.16
N SER A 283 13.76 -27.55 6.24
CA SER A 283 14.32 -28.55 7.16
C SER A 283 14.27 -28.05 8.61
N GLU A 284 14.33 -28.98 9.56
CA GLU A 284 14.46 -28.68 11.00
C GLU A 284 15.63 -27.71 11.28
N SER A 285 16.78 -27.98 10.66
CA SER A 285 17.98 -27.15 10.80
C SER A 285 17.85 -25.74 10.21
N GLU A 286 17.00 -25.57 9.20
CA GLU A 286 16.71 -24.26 8.61
C GLU A 286 15.70 -23.49 9.49
N PHE A 287 14.68 -24.19 10.00
CA PHE A 287 13.74 -23.65 10.97
C PHE A 287 14.46 -23.14 12.22
N ASP A 288 15.34 -23.94 12.83
CA ASP A 288 16.09 -23.54 14.02
C ASP A 288 16.97 -22.31 13.77
N ARG A 289 17.64 -22.26 12.61
CA ARG A 289 18.48 -21.12 12.22
C ARG A 289 17.65 -19.85 12.06
N GLN A 290 16.51 -19.92 11.39
CA GLN A 290 15.65 -18.75 11.17
C GLN A 290 14.94 -18.32 12.46
N MET A 291 14.51 -19.24 13.31
CA MET A 291 13.96 -18.94 14.64
C MET A 291 14.97 -18.25 15.55
N ALA A 292 16.25 -18.67 15.52
CA ALA A 292 17.31 -17.97 16.24
C ALA A 292 17.51 -16.53 15.72
N GLY A 293 17.33 -16.30 14.41
CA GLY A 293 17.37 -14.96 13.80
C GLY A 293 16.19 -14.06 14.21
N ILE A 294 15.01 -14.63 14.47
CA ILE A 294 13.83 -13.90 14.98
C ILE A 294 13.99 -13.53 16.47
N ALA A 295 14.61 -14.42 17.25
CA ALA A 295 14.83 -14.22 18.68
C ALA A 295 16.02 -13.29 18.99
N GLY A 296 16.99 -13.18 18.07
CA GLY A 296 18.12 -12.28 18.20
C GLY A 296 17.70 -10.81 18.24
N PRO A 297 18.48 -9.93 18.92
CA PRO A 297 18.24 -8.50 18.82
C PRO A 297 18.26 -8.11 17.35
N ALA A 298 17.26 -7.34 16.91
CA ALA A 298 17.24 -6.80 15.56
C ALA A 298 18.61 -6.15 15.34
N ALA A 299 19.43 -6.77 14.49
CA ALA A 299 20.66 -6.14 14.07
C ALA A 299 20.18 -4.88 13.36
N VAL A 300 20.32 -3.74 14.03
CA VAL A 300 20.22 -2.45 13.39
C VAL A 300 21.37 -2.51 12.41
N ALA A 301 21.07 -2.92 11.17
CA ALA A 301 21.99 -2.80 10.07
C ALA A 301 22.23 -1.31 9.99
N GLY A 302 23.30 -0.87 10.64
CA GLY A 302 23.64 0.53 10.79
C GLY A 302 23.55 1.14 9.42
N ALA A 303 22.69 2.14 9.30
CA ALA A 303 22.57 2.99 8.14
C ALA A 303 23.88 3.79 7.97
N ALA A 304 24.95 3.10 7.57
CA ALA A 304 26.01 3.63 6.74
C ALA A 304 25.73 3.25 5.27
N GLY A 305 24.45 3.05 4.95
CA GLY A 305 23.98 2.81 3.59
C GLY A 305 24.08 4.11 2.81
N TRP A 306 24.83 4.06 1.71
CA TRP A 306 24.98 5.18 0.80
C TRP A 306 23.60 5.75 0.43
N THR A 307 23.44 7.06 0.46
CA THR A 307 22.21 7.71 0.00
C THR A 307 21.97 7.36 -1.47
N TYR A 308 20.72 7.43 -1.93
CA TYR A 308 20.39 7.21 -3.34
C TYR A 308 21.25 8.09 -4.27
N ALA A 309 21.45 9.36 -3.89
CA ALA A 309 22.30 10.30 -4.62
C ALA A 309 23.78 9.84 -4.66
N GLN A 310 24.30 9.28 -3.56
CA GLN A 310 25.66 8.73 -3.53
C GLN A 310 25.79 7.49 -4.43
N VAL A 311 24.82 6.57 -4.39
CA VAL A 311 24.82 5.39 -5.26
C VAL A 311 24.69 5.78 -6.73
N ALA A 312 23.80 6.72 -7.05
CA ALA A 312 23.62 7.23 -8.40
C ALA A 312 24.87 7.96 -8.91
N GLY A 313 25.46 8.83 -8.09
CA GLY A 313 26.70 9.54 -8.41
C GLY A 313 27.87 8.58 -8.64
N TRP A 314 27.98 7.52 -7.84
CA TRP A 314 29.03 6.52 -8.00
C TRP A 314 28.85 5.65 -9.24
N LYS A 315 27.63 5.25 -9.55
CA LYS A 315 27.30 4.55 -10.80
C LYS A 315 27.65 5.42 -12.02
N ALA A 316 27.29 6.70 -11.99
CA ALA A 316 27.60 7.64 -13.06
C ALA A 316 29.12 7.83 -13.23
N PHE A 317 29.84 8.03 -12.12
CA PHE A 317 31.29 8.20 -12.13
C PHE A 317 32.01 6.95 -12.68
N THR A 318 31.71 5.78 -12.14
CA THR A 318 32.34 4.52 -12.55
C THR A 318 32.05 4.17 -14.01
N TYR A 319 30.80 4.34 -14.46
CA TYR A 319 30.44 4.20 -15.87
C TYR A 319 31.25 5.15 -16.75
N ARG A 320 31.40 6.42 -16.34
CA ARG A 320 32.14 7.41 -17.12
C ARG A 320 33.62 7.07 -17.24
N VAL A 321 34.25 6.61 -16.17
CA VAL A 321 35.65 6.15 -16.21
C VAL A 321 35.79 5.03 -17.23
N VAL A 322 34.95 3.99 -17.15
CA VAL A 322 34.99 2.83 -18.06
C VAL A 322 34.83 3.26 -19.52
N VAL A 323 33.80 4.04 -19.84
CA VAL A 323 33.53 4.50 -21.22
C VAL A 323 34.66 5.39 -21.74
N THR A 324 35.20 6.28 -20.90
CA THR A 324 36.30 7.18 -21.29
C THR A 324 37.56 6.37 -21.60
N THR A 325 37.88 5.37 -20.79
CA THR A 325 39.03 4.48 -21.02
C THR A 325 38.87 3.65 -22.29
N ILE A 326 37.68 3.09 -22.53
CA ILE A 326 37.39 2.31 -23.75
C ILE A 326 37.54 3.21 -24.99
N ASN A 327 36.92 4.38 -24.99
CA ASN A 327 36.99 5.30 -26.13
C ASN A 327 38.42 5.81 -26.38
N ALA A 328 39.15 6.16 -25.33
CA ALA A 328 40.55 6.55 -25.44
C ALA A 328 41.41 5.42 -26.04
N GLY A 329 41.17 4.17 -25.63
CA GLY A 329 41.85 2.99 -26.18
C GLY A 329 41.53 2.77 -27.66
N ILE A 330 40.25 2.85 -28.04
CA ILE A 330 39.81 2.72 -29.44
C ILE A 330 40.43 3.84 -30.28
N ASP A 331 40.27 5.10 -29.88
CA ASP A 331 40.78 6.25 -30.62
C ASP A 331 42.31 6.17 -30.76
N TYR A 332 43.02 5.73 -29.71
CA TYR A 332 44.46 5.52 -29.78
C TYR A 332 44.85 4.42 -30.77
N VAL A 333 44.16 3.28 -30.75
CA VAL A 333 44.42 2.16 -31.68
C VAL A 333 44.20 2.57 -33.14
N PHE A 334 43.16 3.36 -33.43
CA PHE A 334 42.84 3.77 -34.79
C PHE A 334 43.69 4.94 -35.30
N ILE A 335 44.05 5.89 -34.43
CA ILE A 335 44.73 7.13 -34.85
C ILE A 335 46.24 7.03 -34.66
N GLY A 336 46.71 6.19 -33.74
CA GLY A 336 48.13 6.01 -33.40
C GLY A 336 48.78 7.26 -32.78
N ARG A 337 48.01 8.30 -32.44
CA ARG A 337 48.52 9.56 -31.88
C ARG A 337 47.79 9.88 -30.55
N PRO A 338 48.49 9.87 -29.41
CA PRO A 338 47.86 9.98 -28.09
C PRO A 338 47.19 11.33 -27.86
N PHE A 339 47.77 12.43 -28.38
CA PHE A 339 47.18 13.76 -28.27
C PHE A 339 45.85 13.88 -29.03
N ALA A 340 45.78 13.35 -30.26
CA ALA A 340 44.57 13.38 -31.07
C ALA A 340 43.46 12.51 -30.46
N ALA A 341 43.81 11.34 -29.92
CA ALA A 341 42.88 10.49 -29.17
C ALA A 341 42.33 11.21 -27.92
N GLY A 342 43.18 11.92 -27.16
CA GLY A 342 42.75 12.70 -26.00
C GLY A 342 41.75 13.81 -26.36
N VAL A 343 41.98 14.53 -27.46
CA VAL A 343 41.06 15.59 -27.93
C VAL A 343 39.70 15.01 -28.34
N LEU A 344 39.68 13.86 -29.03
CA LEU A 344 38.44 13.20 -29.45
C LEU A 344 37.62 12.67 -28.28
N VAL A 345 38.27 12.15 -27.24
CA VAL A 345 37.59 11.73 -26.01
C VAL A 345 36.88 12.92 -25.34
N ILE A 346 37.53 14.09 -25.26
CA ILE A 346 36.89 15.30 -24.71
C ILE A 346 35.70 15.72 -25.58
N LEU A 347 35.84 15.66 -26.90
CA LEU A 347 34.75 15.99 -27.82
C LEU A 347 33.57 15.01 -27.65
N GLN A 348 33.84 13.71 -27.58
CA GLN A 348 32.83 12.68 -27.32
C GLN A 348 32.14 12.87 -25.97
N VAL A 349 32.88 13.33 -24.96
CA VAL A 349 32.31 13.66 -23.64
C VAL A 349 31.23 14.73 -23.79
N VAL A 350 31.53 15.84 -24.47
CA VAL A 350 30.62 16.96 -24.70
C VAL A 350 29.44 16.56 -25.58
N VAL A 351 29.70 15.88 -26.70
CA VAL A 351 28.67 15.45 -27.65
C VAL A 351 27.72 14.44 -27.02
N ASN A 352 28.23 13.45 -26.29
CA ASN A 352 27.38 12.44 -25.66
C ASN A 352 26.53 13.03 -24.53
N THR A 353 27.05 13.97 -23.74
CA THR A 353 26.24 14.68 -22.73
C THR A 353 25.13 15.49 -23.40
N THR A 354 25.45 16.21 -24.46
CA THR A 354 24.49 17.03 -25.22
C THR A 354 23.41 16.14 -25.85
N LYS A 355 23.81 15.04 -26.50
CA LYS A 355 22.91 14.04 -27.07
C LYS A 355 21.97 13.47 -26.01
N PHE A 356 22.51 13.10 -24.84
CA PHE A 356 21.69 12.56 -23.75
C PHE A 356 20.69 13.60 -23.24
N PHE A 357 21.11 14.85 -23.05
CA PHE A 357 20.21 15.93 -22.64
C PHE A 357 19.05 16.14 -23.63
N PHE A 358 19.35 16.24 -24.93
CA PHE A 358 18.31 16.41 -25.95
C PHE A 358 17.44 15.17 -26.09
N HIS A 359 18.00 13.97 -25.92
CA HIS A 359 17.24 12.72 -25.91
C HIS A 359 16.25 12.70 -24.76
N GLU A 360 16.67 13.01 -23.53
CA GLU A 360 15.78 13.07 -22.36
C GLU A 360 14.73 14.17 -22.50
N MET A 361 15.11 15.37 -22.94
CA MET A 361 14.17 16.47 -23.20
C MET A 361 13.14 16.10 -24.27
N MET A 362 13.56 15.41 -25.33
CA MET A 362 12.67 14.91 -26.37
C MET A 362 11.70 13.84 -25.83
N TRP A 363 12.16 12.92 -24.97
CA TRP A 363 11.29 11.94 -24.32
C TRP A 363 10.25 12.59 -23.40
N GLN A 364 10.66 13.63 -22.67
CA GLN A 364 9.77 14.41 -21.80
C GLN A 364 8.71 15.17 -22.60
N GLU A 365 9.10 15.91 -23.63
CA GLU A 365 8.20 16.80 -24.38
C GLU A 365 7.32 16.06 -25.40
N MET A 366 7.86 15.06 -26.11
CA MET A 366 7.11 14.39 -27.19
C MET A 366 6.28 13.21 -26.69
N PHE A 367 6.75 12.49 -25.67
CA PHE A 367 6.09 11.27 -25.21
C PHE A 367 5.50 11.39 -23.81
N GLY A 368 5.81 12.45 -23.05
CA GLY A 368 5.34 12.61 -21.67
C GLY A 368 5.87 11.53 -20.70
N ILE A 369 6.79 10.70 -21.17
CA ILE A 369 7.44 9.61 -20.45
C ILE A 369 8.81 10.15 -20.02
N SER A 370 8.95 10.58 -18.75
CA SER A 370 10.27 10.87 -18.18
C SER A 370 10.88 9.57 -17.65
N PRO A 371 12.00 9.07 -18.20
CA PRO A 371 12.74 7.93 -17.66
C PRO A 371 13.40 8.28 -16.31
N LEU A 372 13.73 9.56 -16.12
CA LEU A 372 14.12 10.12 -14.84
C LEU A 372 12.86 10.42 -14.03
N GLN A 373 12.52 9.48 -13.17
CA GLN A 373 11.72 9.59 -11.95
C GLN A 373 10.90 10.87 -11.81
N ARG A 374 9.56 10.74 -11.86
CA ARG A 374 8.72 11.60 -11.03
C ARG A 374 9.10 11.31 -9.56
N ASP A 375 10.06 12.03 -9.00
CA ASP A 375 10.41 11.95 -7.57
C ASP A 375 9.19 12.25 -6.68
N THR A 376 8.19 12.91 -7.27
CA THR A 376 6.87 13.11 -6.70
C THR A 376 5.81 12.40 -7.58
N PRO A 377 5.21 11.28 -7.12
CA PRO A 377 4.05 10.70 -7.74
C PRO A 377 2.91 11.73 -7.74
N ASN A 378 2.08 11.68 -8.77
CA ASN A 378 0.91 12.56 -8.88
C ASN A 378 0.03 12.43 -7.65
N ILE A 379 -0.63 13.52 -7.26
CA ILE A 379 -1.72 13.44 -6.28
C ILE A 379 -2.93 12.85 -6.99
N VAL A 380 -3.36 11.68 -6.55
CA VAL A 380 -4.50 10.95 -7.10
C VAL A 380 -5.50 10.70 -5.98
N GLU A 381 -6.73 11.14 -6.16
CA GLU A 381 -7.82 10.91 -5.21
C GLU A 381 -8.86 9.96 -5.80
N PHE A 382 -9.40 9.10 -4.93
CA PHE A 382 -10.50 8.20 -5.28
C PHE A 382 -11.74 8.71 -4.56
N GLY A 383 -12.75 9.14 -5.32
CA GLY A 383 -13.92 9.77 -4.70
C GLY A 383 -15.10 9.88 -5.64
N ARG A 384 -16.28 10.01 -5.02
CA ARG A 384 -17.58 10.21 -5.68
C ARG A 384 -17.57 11.49 -6.51
N ILE A 385 -18.07 11.45 -7.75
CA ILE A 385 -18.36 12.65 -8.57
C ILE A 385 -19.01 13.69 -7.66
N VAL A 386 -18.26 14.73 -7.27
CA VAL A 386 -18.90 15.97 -6.82
C VAL A 386 -19.29 16.59 -8.14
N THR A 387 -20.50 16.27 -8.61
CA THR A 387 -21.12 17.09 -9.65
C THR A 387 -21.03 18.49 -9.11
N ALA A 388 -20.30 19.34 -9.83
CA ALA A 388 -20.31 20.78 -9.60
C ALA A 388 -21.74 21.16 -9.27
N SER A 389 -21.95 21.83 -8.14
CA SER A 389 -23.22 22.50 -7.90
C SER A 389 -23.48 23.34 -9.14
N SER A 390 -24.49 22.97 -9.91
CA SER A 390 -25.14 23.90 -10.81
C SER A 390 -25.54 25.08 -9.94
N ASN A 391 -25.00 26.26 -10.27
CA ASN A 391 -25.50 27.54 -9.78
C ASN A 391 -27.02 27.63 -9.95
#